data_AF-A0A522QHA1-F1
#
_entry.id   AF-A0A522QHA1-F1
#
_cell.length_a   1.000
_cell.length_b   1.000
_cell.length_c   1.000
_cell.angle_alpha   90.00
_cell.angle_beta   90.00
_cell.angle_gamma   90.00
#
_symmetry.space_group_name_H-M   'P 1'
#
loop_
_entity.id
_entity.type
_entity.pdbx_description
1 polymer ?
#
loop_
_entity_poly.entity_id
_entity_poly.type
_entity_poly.pdbx_seq_one_letter_code
_entity_poly.pdbx_strand_id
1 'polypeptide(L)'
;MKLYFTHKAQDGYLETASREYVWGLRLTPAEQQQLNADRPDLFATKGGDVHYPVVSLGFVIFSPICPHLGCRYNWDDGAGKFICPCHGSVYDKLGRHESGPAPRGLDPLPMREQSGTAEITWIQYETAVSDRIVIAYS
;
A
#
# COMPACT_ATOMS: atom_id res chain seq x y z
N MET A 1 0.76 11.68 0.06
CA MET A 1 -0.06 12.34 1.09
C MET A 1 -0.73 11.29 1.97
N LYS A 2 -0.96 11.60 3.25
CA LYS A 2 -1.67 10.70 4.18
C LYS A 2 -3.17 10.94 4.05
N LEU A 3 -3.94 9.92 3.68
CA LEU A 3 -5.40 10.00 3.52
C LEU A 3 -6.06 9.27 4.67
N TYR A 4 -6.91 9.95 5.43
CA TYR A 4 -7.64 9.37 6.56
C TYR A 4 -9.06 9.00 6.14
N PHE A 5 -9.55 7.87 6.64
CA PHE A 5 -10.91 7.41 6.40
C PHE A 5 -11.42 6.61 7.61
N THR A 6 -12.72 6.36 7.64
CA THR A 6 -13.33 5.45 8.61
C THR A 6 -13.39 4.08 7.97
N HIS A 7 -12.58 3.14 8.46
CA HIS A 7 -12.68 1.74 8.07
C HIS A 7 -13.85 1.13 8.83
N LYS A 8 -14.80 0.53 8.10
CA LYS A 8 -15.92 -0.19 8.69
C LYS A 8 -15.69 -1.68 8.40
N ALA A 9 -15.25 -2.41 9.41
CA ALA A 9 -15.14 -3.86 9.32
C ALA A 9 -16.39 -4.52 9.89
N GLN A 10 -16.94 -5.50 9.16
CA GLN A 10 -18.09 -6.30 9.59
C GLN A 10 -17.65 -7.76 9.71
N ASP A 11 -17.27 -8.18 10.92
CA ASP A 11 -16.85 -9.56 11.21
C ASP A 11 -17.99 -10.36 11.87
N GLY A 12 -19.09 -10.52 11.15
CA GLY A 12 -20.23 -11.42 11.49
C GLY A 12 -21.06 -11.11 12.75
N TYR A 13 -20.51 -10.42 13.75
CA TYR A 13 -21.14 -10.18 15.06
C TYR A 13 -21.10 -8.71 15.51
N LEU A 14 -20.14 -7.90 15.07
CA LEU A 14 -20.00 -6.49 15.46
C LEU A 14 -19.46 -5.63 14.30
N GLU A 15 -20.08 -4.47 14.07
CA GLU A 15 -19.48 -3.42 13.25
C GLU A 15 -18.46 -2.65 14.09
N THR A 16 -17.21 -2.67 13.67
CA THR A 16 -16.16 -1.85 14.28
C THR A 16 -15.73 -0.77 13.30
N ALA A 17 -15.74 0.48 13.78
CA ALA A 17 -15.30 1.63 13.01
C ALA A 17 -13.99 2.15 13.60
N SER A 18 -12.87 1.95 12.91
CA SER A 18 -11.58 2.50 13.30
C SER A 18 -11.17 3.63 12.35
N ARG A 19 -10.48 4.64 12.91
CA ARG A 19 -9.91 5.71 12.10
C ARG A 19 -8.61 5.20 11.49
N GLU A 20 -8.67 4.94 10.19
CA GLU A 20 -7.57 4.38 9.43
C GLU A 20 -6.95 5.43 8.51
N TYR A 21 -5.79 5.07 7.95
CA TYR A 21 -5.17 5.88 6.91
C TYR A 21 -4.45 5.03 5.88
N VAL A 22 -4.29 5.59 4.68
CA VAL A 22 -3.41 5.07 3.63
C VAL A 22 -2.46 6.15 3.16
N TRP A 23 -1.45 5.76 2.38
CA TRP A 23 -0.61 6.69 1.65
C TRP A 23 -1.06 6.77 0.20
N GLY A 24 -1.67 7.90 -0.17
CA GLY A 24 -2.06 8.18 -1.55
C GLY A 24 -1.02 9.04 -2.26
N LEU A 25 -0.64 8.66 -3.48
CA LEU A 25 0.28 9.43 -4.31
C LEU A 25 -0.38 9.71 -5.64
N ARG A 26 -0.46 11.00 -5.98
CA ARG A 26 -0.84 11.43 -7.32
C ARG A 26 0.38 11.30 -8.22
N LEU A 27 0.23 10.55 -9.31
CA LEU A 27 1.30 10.30 -10.27
C LEU A 27 1.08 11.16 -11.51
N THR A 28 2.17 11.76 -11.99
CA THR A 28 2.25 12.21 -13.38
C THR A 28 2.41 11.00 -14.32
N PRO A 29 2.12 11.12 -15.63
CA PRO A 29 2.35 10.03 -16.58
C PRO A 29 3.79 9.49 -16.57
N ALA A 30 4.77 10.38 -16.40
CA ALA A 30 6.18 10.01 -16.27
C ALA A 30 6.46 9.21 -14.99
N GLU A 31 5.88 9.60 -13.85
CA GLU A 31 6.03 8.86 -12.60
C GLU A 31 5.30 7.51 -12.63
N GLN A 32 4.17 7.41 -13.34
CA GLN A 32 3.52 6.13 -13.57
C GLN A 32 4.40 5.20 -14.41
N GLN A 33 5.02 5.71 -15.48
CA GLN A 33 5.98 4.92 -16.27
C GLN A 33 7.17 4.49 -15.42
N GLN A 34 7.67 5.38 -14.56
CA GLN A 34 8.74 5.06 -13.62
C GLN A 34 8.32 3.98 -12.62
N LEU A 35 7.12 4.07 -12.04
CA LEU A 35 6.57 3.05 -11.15
C LEU A 35 6.51 1.69 -11.86
N ASN A 36 6.04 1.65 -13.10
CA ASN A 36 5.98 0.42 -13.88
C ASN A 36 7.36 -0.22 -14.11
N ALA A 37 8.38 0.61 -14.32
CA ALA A 37 9.76 0.17 -14.55
C ALA A 37 10.47 -0.27 -13.25
N ASP A 38 10.30 0.50 -12.18
CA ASP A 38 11.00 0.31 -10.90
C ASP A 38 10.34 -0.79 -10.04
N ARG A 39 9.05 -1.05 -10.28
CA ARG A 39 8.23 -2.00 -9.52
C ARG A 39 7.52 -3.01 -10.43
N PRO A 40 8.25 -3.78 -11.26
CA PRO A 40 7.63 -4.80 -12.09
C PRO A 40 6.90 -5.86 -11.25
N ASP A 41 7.27 -6.03 -9.97
CA ASP A 41 6.59 -6.89 -9.00
C ASP A 41 5.13 -6.49 -8.72
N LEU A 42 4.73 -5.26 -9.02
CA LEU A 42 3.35 -4.79 -8.89
C LEU A 42 2.50 -5.06 -10.14
N PHE A 43 3.13 -5.25 -11.29
CA PHE A 43 2.46 -5.35 -12.59
C PHE A 43 2.66 -6.71 -13.27
N ALA A 44 3.68 -7.47 -12.86
CA ALA A 44 3.93 -8.80 -13.34
C ALA A 44 3.00 -9.78 -12.63
N THR A 45 2.26 -10.55 -13.44
CA THR A 45 1.52 -11.73 -13.01
C THR A 45 2.49 -12.85 -12.64
N LYS A 46 3.15 -12.74 -11.50
CA LYS A 46 3.85 -13.86 -10.88
C LYS A 46 3.33 -14.08 -9.46
N GLY A 47 2.34 -14.96 -9.35
CA GLY A 47 2.16 -15.79 -8.15
C GLY A 47 1.27 -15.26 -7.03
N GLY A 48 0.22 -14.47 -7.31
CA GLY A 48 -0.78 -14.13 -6.31
C GLY A 48 -2.19 -13.98 -6.90
N ASP A 49 -3.21 -14.28 -6.11
CA ASP A 49 -4.64 -14.26 -6.49
C ASP A 49 -5.23 -12.84 -6.64
N VAL A 50 -4.40 -11.80 -6.53
CA VAL A 50 -4.84 -10.40 -6.44
C VAL A 50 -4.71 -9.71 -7.79
N HIS A 51 -5.80 -9.66 -8.54
CA HIS A 51 -5.85 -8.98 -9.83
C HIS A 51 -6.64 -7.67 -9.72
N TYR A 52 -5.95 -6.54 -9.78
CA TYR A 52 -6.55 -5.21 -9.81
C TYR A 52 -5.57 -4.16 -10.39
N PRO A 53 -6.07 -3.01 -10.87
CA PRO A 53 -5.21 -1.93 -11.30
C PRO A 53 -4.50 -1.27 -10.10
N VAL A 54 -3.18 -1.36 -10.06
CA VAL A 54 -2.32 -0.72 -9.03
C VAL A 54 -2.43 0.80 -9.09
N VAL A 55 -2.57 1.35 -10.31
CA VAL A 55 -2.78 2.78 -10.54
C VAL A 55 -4.20 2.99 -11.06
N SER A 56 -4.96 3.83 -10.38
CA SER A 56 -6.35 4.16 -10.71
C SER A 56 -6.56 5.65 -10.57
N LEU A 57 -7.18 6.28 -11.58
CA LEU A 57 -7.41 7.74 -11.62
C LEU A 57 -6.14 8.61 -11.47
N GLY A 58 -4.98 8.07 -11.86
CA GLY A 58 -3.68 8.73 -11.68
C GLY A 58 -3.17 8.70 -10.24
N PHE A 59 -3.70 7.83 -9.40
CA PHE A 59 -3.24 7.61 -8.03
C PHE A 59 -2.74 6.17 -7.84
N VAL A 60 -1.72 6.04 -7.00
CA VAL A 60 -1.37 4.78 -6.35
C VAL A 60 -1.62 4.92 -4.86
N ILE A 61 -2.20 3.90 -4.25
CA ILE A 61 -2.49 3.86 -2.82
C ILE A 61 -1.64 2.75 -2.21
N PHE A 62 -0.89 3.07 -1.15
CA PHE A 62 -0.13 2.10 -0.38
C PHE A 62 -0.76 1.86 1.00
N SER A 63 -0.82 0.59 1.39
CA SER A 63 -1.14 0.18 2.75
C SER A 63 -0.15 0.84 3.72
N PRO A 64 -0.60 1.38 4.87
CA PRO A 64 0.28 2.00 5.86
C PRO A 64 1.11 0.96 6.65
N ILE A 65 0.93 -0.33 6.35
CA ILE A 65 1.51 -1.46 7.08
C ILE A 65 2.83 -1.86 6.43
N CYS A 66 3.89 -1.92 7.23
CA CYS A 66 5.22 -2.33 6.80
C CYS A 66 5.25 -3.84 6.52
N PRO A 67 5.69 -4.28 5.32
CA PRO A 67 5.81 -5.70 4.97
C PRO A 67 6.72 -6.53 5.88
N HIS A 68 7.55 -5.91 6.71
CA HIS A 68 8.42 -6.62 7.65
C HIS A 68 7.60 -7.36 8.72
N LEU A 69 7.02 -6.64 9.69
CA LEU A 69 6.30 -7.21 10.84
C LEU A 69 5.03 -6.42 11.19
N GLY A 70 4.46 -5.69 10.22
CA GLY A 70 3.13 -5.08 10.39
C GLY A 70 3.10 -3.71 11.07
N CYS A 71 4.25 -3.14 11.45
CA CYS A 71 4.30 -1.78 12.00
C CYS A 71 3.79 -0.73 10.99
N ARG A 72 3.26 0.38 11.50
CA ARG A 72 2.97 1.54 10.65
C ARG A 72 4.22 2.35 10.36
N TYR A 73 4.46 2.65 9.09
CA TYR A 73 5.55 3.52 8.64
C TYR A 73 5.05 4.95 8.38
N ASN A 74 6.00 5.90 8.35
CA ASN A 74 5.72 7.31 8.10
C ASN A 74 6.52 7.84 6.91
N TRP A 75 6.05 8.94 6.32
CA TRP A 75 6.81 9.73 5.37
C TRP A 75 7.76 10.66 6.12
N ASP A 76 9.01 10.74 5.67
CA ASP A 76 10.01 11.68 6.13
C ASP A 76 10.28 12.70 5.02
N ASP A 77 9.91 13.96 5.27
CA ASP A 77 10.04 15.05 4.30
C ASP A 77 11.50 15.44 4.02
N GLY A 78 12.40 15.27 5.01
CA GLY A 78 13.82 15.60 4.85
C GLY A 78 14.56 14.59 3.98
N ALA A 79 14.20 13.31 4.12
CA ALA A 79 14.74 12.22 3.32
C ALA A 79 14.02 12.05 1.98
N GLY A 80 12.76 12.49 1.87
CA GLY A 80 11.90 12.21 0.73
C GLY A 80 11.58 10.71 0.60
N LYS A 81 11.40 10.03 1.73
CA LYS A 81 11.27 8.56 1.82
C LYS A 81 10.24 8.14 2.85
N PHE A 82 9.72 6.93 2.69
CA PHE A 82 8.98 6.26 3.76
C PHE A 82 9.95 5.51 4.67
N ILE A 83 9.80 5.70 5.98
CA ILE A 83 10.65 5.10 7.00
C ILE A 83 9.77 4.40 8.04
N CYS A 84 10.05 3.11 8.25
CA CYS A 84 9.44 2.33 9.32
C CYS A 84 10.26 2.47 10.60
N PRO A 85 9.72 3.09 11.67
CA PRO A 85 10.47 3.39 12.89
C PRO A 85 10.80 2.14 13.72
N CYS A 86 10.13 1.01 13.48
CA CYS A 86 10.32 -0.19 14.30
C CYS A 86 11.70 -0.84 14.07
N HIS A 87 12.10 -1.03 12.82
CA HIS A 87 13.33 -1.75 12.46
C HIS A 87 14.11 -1.10 11.30
N GLY A 88 13.73 0.11 10.89
CA GLY A 88 14.49 0.90 9.93
C GLY A 88 14.34 0.47 8.46
N SER A 89 13.25 -0.20 8.09
CA SER A 89 12.92 -0.41 6.67
C SER A 89 12.64 0.93 6.00
N VAL A 90 13.29 1.18 4.86
CA VAL A 90 13.19 2.41 4.09
C VAL A 90 12.66 2.10 2.70
N TYR A 91 11.74 2.94 2.23
CA TYR A 91 11.16 2.85 0.90
C TYR A 91 11.23 4.20 0.20
N ASP A 92 11.44 4.19 -1.11
CA ASP A 92 11.40 5.41 -1.90
C ASP A 92 9.96 5.96 -2.05
N LYS A 93 9.82 7.11 -2.71
CA LYS A 93 8.51 7.74 -2.95
C LYS A 93 7.54 6.81 -3.68
N LEU A 94 8.01 5.89 -4.52
CA LEU A 94 7.18 4.94 -5.27
C LEU A 94 7.02 3.60 -4.53
N GLY A 95 7.38 3.58 -3.24
CA GLY A 95 7.22 2.45 -2.34
C GLY A 95 8.18 1.30 -2.61
N ARG A 96 9.21 1.46 -3.46
CA ARG A 96 10.25 0.45 -3.66
C ARG A 96 11.06 0.33 -2.38
N HIS A 97 11.34 -0.90 -1.97
CA HIS A 97 12.23 -1.15 -0.84
C HIS A 97 13.66 -0.71 -1.20
N GLU A 98 14.27 0.10 -0.35
CA GLU A 98 15.65 0.57 -0.54
C GLU A 98 16.62 -0.04 0.48
N SER A 99 16.21 -0.19 1.74
CA SER A 99 17.07 -0.75 2.79
C SER A 99 16.28 -1.25 3.99
N GLY A 100 16.92 -2.10 4.80
CA GLY A 100 16.36 -2.63 6.05
C GLY A 100 15.81 -4.06 5.88
N PRO A 101 15.11 -4.58 6.89
CA PRO A 101 14.76 -6.00 6.97
C PRO A 101 13.47 -6.38 6.23
N ALA A 102 12.80 -5.44 5.55
CA ALA A 102 11.54 -5.77 4.88
C ALA A 102 11.82 -6.64 3.65
N PRO A 103 11.07 -7.73 3.44
CA PRO A 103 11.34 -8.66 2.35
C PRO A 103 10.89 -8.15 0.97
N ARG A 104 10.09 -7.08 0.92
CA ARG A 104 9.52 -6.50 -0.31
C ARG A 104 9.19 -5.02 -0.13
N GLY A 105 8.89 -4.36 -1.25
CA GLY A 105 8.37 -2.98 -1.27
C GLY A 105 6.96 -2.85 -0.73
N LEU A 106 6.50 -1.61 -0.54
CA LEU A 106 5.16 -1.29 -0.02
C LEU A 106 4.06 -1.97 -0.84
N ASP A 107 3.04 -2.42 -0.12
CA ASP A 107 1.91 -3.13 -0.70
C ASP A 107 0.85 -2.14 -1.20
N PRO A 108 0.42 -2.24 -2.47
CA PRO A 108 -0.63 -1.39 -2.99
C PRO A 108 -2.00 -1.80 -2.44
N LEU A 109 -2.96 -0.89 -2.54
CA LEU A 109 -4.37 -1.16 -2.29
C LEU A 109 -5.19 -0.74 -3.52
N PRO A 110 -6.15 -1.56 -3.98
CA PRO A 110 -7.03 -1.17 -5.07
C PRO A 110 -7.89 0.02 -4.65
N MET A 111 -8.07 0.95 -5.58
CA MET A 111 -9.07 2.00 -5.44
C MET A 111 -9.98 2.07 -6.66
N ARG A 112 -11.24 2.40 -6.41
CA ARG A 112 -12.24 2.68 -7.44
C ARG A 112 -13.00 3.95 -7.10
N GLU A 113 -13.52 4.60 -8.13
CA GLU A 113 -14.53 5.64 -7.94
C GLU A 113 -15.91 4.98 -7.84
N GLN A 114 -16.69 5.44 -6.89
CA GLN A 114 -18.08 5.05 -6.71
C GLN A 114 -18.89 6.25 -6.22
N SER A 115 -19.79 6.75 -7.07
CA SER A 115 -20.77 7.79 -6.74
C SER A 115 -20.15 9.07 -6.15
N GLY A 116 -19.06 9.55 -6.73
CA GLY A 116 -18.30 10.72 -6.32
C GLY A 116 -17.33 10.47 -5.16
N THR A 117 -17.24 9.23 -4.67
CA THR A 117 -16.36 8.84 -3.55
C THR A 117 -15.28 7.88 -4.04
N ALA A 118 -14.05 8.06 -3.56
CA ALA A 118 -12.98 7.08 -3.77
C ALA A 118 -13.11 5.99 -2.69
N GLU A 119 -13.37 4.75 -3.13
CA GLU A 119 -13.37 3.58 -2.27
C GLU A 119 -12.04 2.86 -2.39
N ILE A 120 -11.48 2.44 -1.26
CA ILE A 120 -10.26 1.64 -1.20
C ILE A 120 -10.65 0.29 -0.63
N THR A 121 -10.31 -0.79 -1.33
CA THR A 121 -10.44 -2.14 -0.76
C THR A 121 -9.24 -2.38 0.15
N TRP A 122 -9.49 -2.61 1.42
CA TRP A 122 -8.41 -2.90 2.37
C TRP A 122 -7.99 -4.35 2.23
N ILE A 123 -6.72 -4.57 1.90
CA ILE A 123 -6.14 -5.90 1.74
C ILE A 123 -5.15 -6.12 2.86
N GLN A 124 -5.36 -7.20 3.60
CA GLN A 124 -4.38 -7.69 4.57
C GLN A 124 -3.40 -8.63 3.86
N TYR A 125 -2.17 -8.18 3.74
CA TYR A 125 -1.07 -8.97 3.19
C TYR A 125 -0.32 -9.72 4.29
N GLU A 126 0.18 -10.91 3.97
CA GLU A 126 1.09 -11.63 4.86
C GLU A 126 2.41 -10.87 5.02
N THR A 127 2.85 -10.70 6.26
CA THR A 127 4.11 -10.02 6.61
C THR A 127 5.27 -11.01 6.62
N ALA A 128 6.51 -10.51 6.57
CA ALA A 128 7.75 -11.30 6.65
C ALA A 128 8.01 -12.28 5.48
N VAL A 129 7.19 -12.26 4.42
CA VAL A 129 7.38 -13.04 3.18
C VAL A 129 7.69 -12.12 1.99
N SER A 130 8.46 -12.58 0.99
CA SER A 130 8.74 -11.79 -0.22
C SER A 130 7.53 -11.61 -1.11
N ASP A 131 6.63 -12.59 -1.09
CA ASP A 131 5.48 -12.67 -1.98
C ASP A 131 4.28 -11.92 -1.38
N ARG A 132 3.39 -11.42 -2.25
CA ARG A 132 2.15 -10.75 -1.80
C ARG A 132 1.03 -11.77 -1.67
N ILE A 133 1.02 -12.45 -0.54
CA ILE A 133 -0.04 -13.39 -0.17
C ILE A 133 -1.16 -12.61 0.52
N VAL A 134 -2.40 -12.76 0.05
CA VAL A 134 -3.57 -12.12 0.67
C VAL A 134 -4.14 -13.02 1.73
N ILE A 135 -4.29 -12.46 2.93
CA ILE A 135 -4.92 -13.12 4.07
C ILE A 135 -6.42 -12.82 4.07
N ALA A 136 -6.79 -11.54 3.87
CA ALA A 136 -8.18 -11.10 3.93
C ALA A 136 -8.42 -9.81 3.13
N TYR A 137 -9.70 -9.58 2.80
CA TYR A 137 -10.22 -8.34 2.24
C TYR A 137 -11.22 -7.72 3.23
N SER A 138 -11.28 -6.40 3.30
CA SER A 138 -12.30 -5.64 4.05
C SER A 138 -12.57 -4.27 3.44
#